data_AF-A0A0S4M392-F1
#
_entry.id   AF-A0A0S4M392-F1
#
_cell.length_a   1.000
_cell.length_b   1.000
_cell.length_c   1.000
_cell.angle_alpha   90.00
_cell.angle_beta   90.00
_cell.angle_gamma   90.00
#
_symmetry.space_group_name_H-M   'P 1'
#
loop_
_entity.id
_entity.type
_entity.pdbx_description
1 polymer ?
#
loop_
_entity_poly.entity_id
_entity_poly.type
_entity_poly.pdbx_seq_one_letter_code
_entity_poly.pdbx_strand_id
1 'polypeptide(L)' 'FDENGLHKGGGIYDESGYDKNGYDRENFNIRGFDSSGFNKDGFDRYGNDIYGNDII' A
#
# COMPACT_ATOMS: atom_id res chain seq x y z
N PHE A 1 -15.80 2.27 -5.42
CA PHE A 1 -15.14 2.46 -6.71
C PHE A 1 -16.10 2.04 -7.80
N ASP A 2 -16.24 2.83 -8.86
CA ASP A 2 -17.00 2.46 -10.06
C ASP A 2 -16.16 1.59 -11.00
N GLU A 3 -16.71 1.26 -12.17
CA GLU A 3 -16.01 0.49 -13.22
C GLU A 3 -14.72 1.18 -13.72
N ASN A 4 -14.63 2.51 -13.61
CA ASN A 4 -13.46 3.30 -13.96
C ASN A 4 -12.45 3.41 -12.81
N GLY A 5 -12.74 2.83 -11.64
CA GLY A 5 -11.89 2.91 -10.47
C GLY A 5 -12.01 4.21 -9.69
N LEU A 6 -13.09 4.97 -9.85
CA LEU A 6 -13.35 6.22 -9.13
C LEU A 6 -14.18 5.96 -7.87
N HIS A 7 -13.76 6.50 -6.74
CA HIS A 7 -14.52 6.57 -5.50
C HIS A 7 -15.71 7.54 -5.63
N LYS A 8 -16.70 7.38 -4.74
CA LYS A 8 -17.91 8.20 -4.63
C LYS A 8 -17.51 9.67 -4.47
N GLY A 9 -17.53 10.43 -5.57
CA GLY A 9 -16.99 11.80 -5.66
C GLY A 9 -16.06 12.05 -6.85
N GLY A 10 -15.70 11.02 -7.63
CA GLY A 10 -14.83 11.14 -8.80
C GLY A 10 -13.33 11.15 -8.48
N GLY A 11 -12.94 10.97 -7.22
CA GLY A 11 -11.54 10.79 -6.83
C GLY A 11 -11.09 9.33 -7.00
N ILE A 12 -9.81 9.09 -7.24
CA ILE A 12 -9.24 7.72 -7.28
C ILE A 12 -8.97 7.11 -5.89
N TYR A 13 -9.17 7.91 -4.82
CA TYR A 13 -9.01 7.50 -3.42
C TYR A 13 -10.34 7.62 -2.67
N ASP A 14 -10.55 6.75 -1.69
CA ASP A 14 -11.68 6.80 -0.76
C ASP A 14 -11.53 7.89 0.31
N GLU A 15 -12.53 8.01 1.17
CA GLU A 15 -12.53 8.96 2.30
C GLU A 15 -11.41 8.69 3.31
N SER A 16 -10.86 7.47 3.32
CA SER A 16 -9.71 7.08 4.15
C SER A 16 -8.37 7.30 3.43
N GLY A 17 -8.38 7.74 2.18
CA GLY A 17 -7.19 8.03 1.38
C GLY A 17 -6.61 6.84 0.63
N TYR A 18 -7.34 5.72 0.52
CA TYR A 18 -6.89 4.50 -0.16
C TYR A 18 -7.55 4.32 -1.52
N ASP A 19 -6.82 3.79 -2.49
CA ASP A 19 -7.29 3.49 -3.82
C ASP A 19 -8.18 2.23 -3.83
N LYS A 20 -8.68 1.85 -5.02
CA LYS A 20 -9.53 0.65 -5.17
C LYS A 20 -8.86 -0.65 -4.77
N ASN A 21 -7.53 -0.66 -4.73
CA ASN A 21 -6.72 -1.82 -4.37
C ASN A 21 -6.31 -1.78 -2.88
N GLY A 22 -6.71 -0.74 -2.15
CA GLY A 22 -6.43 -0.56 -0.72
C GLY A 22 -5.08 0.08 -0.41
N TYR A 23 -4.46 0.79 -1.35
CA TYR A 23 -3.19 1.48 -1.16
C TYR A 23 -3.36 2.99 -1.13
N ASP A 24 -2.60 3.66 -0.26
CA ASP A 24 -2.58 5.10 -0.16
C ASP A 24 -1.86 5.75 -1.36
N ARG A 25 -1.73 7.07 -1.32
CA ARG A 25 -1.05 7.86 -2.37
C ARG A 25 0.43 7.52 -2.53
N GLU A 26 1.03 6.88 -1.53
CA GLU A 26 2.42 6.45 -1.56
C GLU A 26 2.55 4.97 -1.93
N ASN A 27 1.46 4.31 -2.34
CA ASN A 27 1.36 2.89 -2.66
C ASN A 27 1.52 1.96 -1.45
N PHE A 28 1.16 2.41 -0.24
CA PHE A 28 1.17 1.58 0.98
C PHE A 28 -0.25 1.26 1.45
N ASN A 29 -0.48 0.01 1.84
CA ASN A 29 -1.75 -0.41 2.41
C ASN A 29 -1.94 0.15 3.82
N ILE A 30 -3.10 -0.10 4.43
CA ILE A 30 -3.41 0.33 5.80
C ILE A 30 -2.43 -0.18 6.88
N ARG A 31 -1.66 -1.22 6.59
CA ARG A 31 -0.61 -1.76 7.47
C ARG A 31 0.77 -1.16 7.19
N GLY A 32 0.88 -0.23 6.24
CA GLY A 32 2.14 0.42 5.87
C GLY A 32 3.03 -0.41 4.95
N PHE A 33 2.49 -1.41 4.24
CA PHE A 33 3.24 -2.24 3.29
C PHE A 33 2.81 -1.98 1.85
N ASP A 34 3.76 -1.96 0.93
CA ASP A 34 3.51 -1.82 -0.49
C ASP A 34 2.88 -3.08 -1.10
N SER A 35 2.65 -3.05 -2.41
CA SER A 35 2.09 -4.19 -3.15
C SER A 35 3.03 -5.41 -3.22
N SER A 36 4.31 -5.22 -2.90
CA SER A 36 5.33 -6.26 -2.80
C SER A 36 5.45 -6.83 -1.37
N GLY A 37 4.78 -6.22 -0.39
CA GLY A 37 4.79 -6.63 1.01
C GLY A 37 5.88 -5.99 1.87
N PHE A 38 6.52 -4.90 1.39
CA PHE A 38 7.59 -4.20 2.10
C PHE A 38 7.13 -2.84 2.63
N ASN A 39 7.61 -2.45 3.80
CA ASN A 39 7.34 -1.14 4.37
C ASN A 39 8.18 -0.04 3.70
N LYS A 40 8.01 1.21 4.15
CA LYS A 40 8.77 2.37 3.64
C LYS A 40 10.29 2.24 3.80
N ASP A 41 10.73 1.42 4.75
CA ASP A 41 12.13 1.16 5.05
C ASP A 41 12.68 -0.04 4.25
N GLY A 42 11.86 -0.70 3.43
CA GLY A 42 12.25 -1.84 2.60
C GLY A 42 12.20 -3.20 3.30
N PHE A 43 11.51 -3.30 4.44
CA PHE A 43 11.37 -4.53 5.22
C PHE A 43 9.98 -5.14 5.13
N ASP A 44 9.91 -6.47 5.04
CA ASP A 44 8.66 -7.20 5.10
C ASP A 44 8.12 -7.27 6.54
N ARG A 45 6.95 -7.89 6.69
CA ARG A 45 6.30 -8.07 8.01
C ARG A 45 7.08 -8.96 9.00
N TYR A 46 8.14 -9.63 8.55
CA TYR A 46 9.01 -10.49 9.33
C TYR A 46 10.37 -9.85 9.62
N GLY A 47 10.67 -8.68 9.04
CA GLY A 47 11.95 -7.98 9.19
C GLY A 47 12.97 -8.29 8.10
N ASN A 48 12.60 -9.00 7.04
CA ASN A 48 13.51 -9.27 5.91
C ASN A 48 13.53 -8.09 4.95
N ASP A 49 14.71 -7.68 4.50
CA ASP A 49 14.83 -6.66 3.45
C ASP A 49 14.39 -7.19 2.06
N ILE A 50 14.29 -6.31 1.07
CA ILE A 50 13.95 -6.67 -0.33
C ILE A 50 14.91 -7.68 -0.97
N TYR A 51 16.10 -7.87 -0.41
CA TYR A 51 17.11 -8.83 -0.85
C TYR A 51 17.06 -10.15 -0.04
N GLY A 52 16.16 -10.26 0.94
CA GLY A 52 16.06 -11.41 1.85
C GLY A 52 17.16 -11.44 2.91
N ASN A 53 17.87 -10.33 3.14
CA ASN A 53 18.83 -10.21 4.24
C ASN A 53 18.10 -9.74 5.50
N ASP A 54 18.39 -10.46 6.59
CA ASP A 54 17.86 -10.22 7.93
C ASP A 54 18.71 -9.14 8.63
N ILE A 55 18.07 -8.09 9.17
CA ILE A 55 18.74 -7.19 10.14
C ILE A 55 18.36 -7.70 11.54
N ILE A 56 19.20 -8.61 12.04
CA ILE A 56 19.17 -9.09 13.44
C ILE A 56 19.97 -8.12 14.32
#